data_AF-A0A949MSZ3-F1
#
_entry.id   AF-A0A949MSZ3-F1
#
_cell.length_a   1.000
_cell.length_b   1.000
_cell.length_c   1.000
_cell.angle_alpha   90.00
_cell.angle_beta   90.00
_cell.angle_gamma   90.00
#
_symmetry.space_group_name_H-M   'P 1'
#
loop_
_entity.id
_entity.type
_entity.pdbx_description
1 polymer ?
#
loop_
_entity_poly.entity_id
_entity_poly.type
_entity_poly.pdbx_seq_one_letter_code
_entity_poly.pdbx_strand_id
1 'polypeptide(L)'
;MKKVSADTITELTASAATVAGAGGTPPTTEELIDKVRASLRAKAKALSASGQRAQETAPPSQEGKRTAFDISYGDAARNLAQFEEILANVPNGFRLVPVLYTTIKHQQNAQIYSQFKSHVRPEFLRFLAREHAGELVALGICQKGIRQMALGRKPVDERNRPYAVNIDHIIERFGGGKASLTKEVDPQMPPGSAPTHLTNHFANLMLMPLAVHDLKNQLNELQGAANTPLGTSKWVLMIVPETGPGHAGYVAQPQTKAPIVAPSRGNSASSRPSGMSALQKTTGTASRLNRLLDEALRTEGAQNINLAPMLESMASSLKDAFNDSATRHHDFLSFQKFYDGRKFADLREKLEALPPVETAKLRDTLQWLDGEISRRFNHGAANRPPADTPFSQP
;
A
#
# COMPACT_ATOMS: atom_id res chain seq x y z
N MET A 1 25.54 -7.97 14.28
CA MET A 1 24.34 -7.19 13.91
C MET A 1 23.75 -7.75 12.61
N LYS A 2 22.53 -8.31 12.59
CA LYS A 2 21.95 -8.87 11.34
C LYS A 2 21.50 -7.72 10.43
N LYS A 3 22.17 -7.52 9.29
CA LYS A 3 21.80 -6.53 8.27
C LYS A 3 20.46 -6.88 7.62
N VAL A 4 19.84 -5.92 6.95
CA VAL A 4 18.66 -6.16 6.11
C VAL A 4 19.13 -6.49 4.70
N SER A 5 19.10 -7.77 4.34
CA SER A 5 19.65 -8.28 3.07
C SER A 5 18.74 -9.35 2.49
N ALA A 6 18.93 -9.71 1.21
CA ALA A 6 18.21 -10.85 0.64
C ALA A 6 18.40 -12.14 1.45
N ASP A 7 19.61 -12.43 1.92
CA ASP A 7 19.88 -13.66 2.67
C ASP A 7 19.08 -13.69 3.97
N THR A 8 19.04 -12.56 4.68
CA THR A 8 18.23 -12.40 5.90
C THR A 8 16.73 -12.51 5.60
N ILE A 9 16.28 -11.96 4.47
CA ILE A 9 14.88 -12.06 4.05
C ILE A 9 14.53 -13.50 3.62
N THR A 10 15.44 -14.21 2.95
CA THR A 10 15.30 -15.62 2.60
C THR A 10 15.25 -16.50 3.86
N GLU A 11 16.09 -16.24 4.87
CA GLU A 11 16.04 -16.91 6.18
C GLU A 11 14.67 -16.69 6.86
N LEU A 12 14.23 -15.43 6.96
CA LEU A 12 12.93 -15.08 7.56
C LEU A 12 11.78 -15.77 6.81
N THR A 13 11.85 -15.77 5.50
CA THR A 13 10.88 -16.41 4.60
C THR A 13 10.84 -17.93 4.76
N ALA A 14 12.00 -18.59 4.83
CA ALA A 14 12.10 -20.04 5.04
C ALA A 14 11.49 -20.43 6.38
N SER A 15 11.64 -19.58 7.40
CA SER A 15 11.00 -19.77 8.70
C SER A 15 9.49 -19.48 8.70
N ALA A 16 8.96 -18.76 7.70
CA ALA A 16 7.59 -18.26 7.64
C ALA A 16 6.54 -19.29 7.19
N ALA A 17 6.94 -20.45 6.67
CA ALA A 17 6.01 -21.49 6.22
C ALA A 17 5.15 -21.99 7.42
N THR A 18 3.84 -21.77 7.34
CA THR A 18 2.88 -22.13 8.40
C THR A 18 2.45 -23.60 8.37
N VAL A 19 2.65 -24.28 7.25
CA VAL A 19 2.24 -25.68 7.04
C VAL A 19 3.44 -26.48 6.56
N ALA A 20 3.67 -27.65 7.17
CA ALA A 20 4.64 -28.61 6.67
C ALA A 20 4.33 -28.93 5.19
N GLY A 21 5.24 -28.56 4.28
CA GLY A 21 5.09 -28.74 2.83
C GLY A 21 4.67 -27.50 2.02
N ALA A 22 4.32 -26.37 2.64
CA ALA A 22 3.99 -25.13 1.91
C ALA A 22 5.21 -24.35 1.39
N GLY A 23 6.41 -24.70 1.85
CA GLY A 23 7.69 -24.10 1.45
C GLY A 23 8.52 -25.05 0.58
N GLY A 24 8.01 -25.42 -0.59
CA GLY A 24 8.85 -26.07 -1.61
C GLY A 24 10.10 -25.22 -1.89
N THR A 25 11.13 -25.81 -2.50
CA THR A 25 12.38 -25.10 -2.85
C THR A 25 12.05 -23.71 -3.43
N PRO A 26 12.62 -22.63 -2.88
CA PRO A 26 12.38 -21.29 -3.41
C PRO A 26 12.68 -21.29 -4.91
N PRO A 27 11.77 -20.77 -5.77
CA PRO A 27 12.11 -20.59 -7.17
C PRO A 27 13.28 -19.62 -7.27
N THR A 28 14.04 -19.70 -8.36
CA THR A 28 14.96 -18.63 -8.73
C THR A 28 14.20 -17.34 -9.05
N THR A 29 14.90 -16.21 -9.03
CA THR A 29 14.32 -14.91 -9.40
C THR A 29 13.76 -14.97 -10.83
N GLU A 30 14.50 -15.57 -11.76
CA GLU A 30 14.17 -15.69 -13.17
C GLU A 30 12.92 -16.57 -13.38
N GLU A 31 12.86 -17.74 -12.75
CA GLU A 31 11.69 -18.63 -12.80
C GLU A 31 10.43 -17.92 -12.29
N LEU A 32 10.55 -17.14 -11.22
CA LEU A 32 9.41 -16.42 -10.66
C LEU A 32 9.00 -15.23 -11.55
N ILE A 33 9.95 -14.52 -12.15
CA ILE A 33 9.69 -13.49 -13.17
C ILE A 33 8.89 -14.10 -14.33
N ASP A 34 9.35 -15.22 -14.88
CA ASP A 34 8.68 -15.86 -16.01
C ASP A 34 7.29 -16.37 -15.65
N LYS A 35 7.10 -16.89 -14.44
CA LYS A 35 5.79 -17.30 -13.93
C LYS A 35 4.82 -16.12 -13.80
N VAL A 36 5.27 -14.99 -13.27
CA VAL A 36 4.44 -13.77 -13.16
C VAL A 36 4.09 -13.24 -14.55
N ARG A 37 5.08 -13.14 -15.44
CA ARG A 37 4.91 -12.74 -16.84
C ARG A 37 3.90 -13.63 -17.57
N ALA A 38 4.03 -14.96 -17.44
CA ALA A 38 3.10 -15.91 -18.05
C ALA A 38 1.68 -15.76 -17.50
N SER A 39 1.53 -15.56 -16.19
CA SER A 39 0.23 -15.32 -15.55
C SER A 39 -0.44 -14.05 -16.07
N LEU A 40 0.30 -12.94 -16.17
CA LEU A 40 -0.22 -11.68 -16.71
C LEU A 40 -0.61 -11.81 -18.19
N ARG A 41 0.21 -12.48 -19.01
CA ARG A 41 -0.10 -12.78 -20.42
C ARG A 41 -1.34 -13.64 -20.56
N ALA A 42 -1.47 -14.69 -19.75
CA ALA A 42 -2.63 -15.58 -19.76
C ALA A 42 -3.92 -14.81 -19.40
N LYS A 43 -3.85 -13.92 -18.40
CA LYS A 43 -4.98 -13.06 -18.02
C LYS A 43 -5.38 -12.12 -19.15
N ALA A 44 -4.42 -11.47 -19.81
CA ALA A 44 -4.68 -10.61 -20.96
C ALA A 44 -5.30 -11.38 -22.13
N LYS A 45 -4.79 -12.59 -22.44
CA LYS A 45 -5.32 -13.45 -23.50
C LYS A 45 -6.74 -13.95 -23.20
N ALA A 46 -7.00 -14.39 -21.98
CA ALA A 46 -8.32 -14.87 -21.55
C ALA A 46 -9.38 -13.77 -21.68
N LEU A 47 -9.04 -12.54 -21.26
CA LEU A 47 -9.92 -11.39 -21.42
C LEU A 47 -10.12 -11.05 -22.91
N SER A 48 -9.06 -10.99 -23.71
CA SER A 48 -9.16 -10.76 -25.15
C SER A 48 -10.14 -11.73 -25.83
N ALA A 49 -10.02 -13.03 -25.53
CA ALA A 49 -10.89 -14.07 -26.07
C ALA A 49 -12.34 -13.95 -25.58
N SER A 50 -12.58 -13.55 -24.32
CA SER A 50 -13.94 -13.33 -23.83
C SER A 50 -14.57 -12.08 -24.44
N GLY A 51 -13.77 -11.05 -24.70
CA GLY A 51 -14.19 -9.80 -25.32
C GLY A 51 -14.60 -9.92 -26.77
N GLN A 52 -13.80 -10.63 -27.57
CA GLN A 52 -14.15 -10.94 -28.96
C GLN A 52 -15.49 -11.68 -29.03
N ARG A 53 -15.68 -12.72 -28.21
CA ARG A 53 -16.97 -13.44 -28.12
C ARG A 53 -18.11 -12.54 -27.66
N ALA A 54 -17.88 -11.65 -26.70
CA ALA A 54 -18.90 -10.71 -26.23
C ALA A 54 -19.26 -9.64 -27.27
N GLN A 55 -18.30 -9.19 -28.08
CA GLN A 55 -18.55 -8.26 -29.18
C GLN A 55 -19.29 -8.93 -30.35
N GLU A 56 -19.00 -10.20 -30.64
CA GLU A 56 -19.67 -10.99 -31.68
C GLU A 56 -21.11 -11.40 -31.32
N THR A 57 -21.44 -11.48 -30.03
CA THR A 57 -22.75 -11.99 -29.54
C THR A 57 -23.65 -10.93 -28.90
N ALA A 58 -23.15 -9.73 -28.60
CA ALA A 58 -23.94 -8.71 -27.90
C ALA A 58 -24.82 -7.87 -28.84
N PRO A 59 -26.14 -7.76 -28.56
CA PRO A 59 -27.01 -6.81 -29.24
C PRO A 59 -26.57 -5.35 -28.99
N PRO A 60 -26.94 -4.40 -29.86
CA PRO A 60 -26.55 -2.97 -29.74
C PRO A 60 -26.91 -2.32 -28.40
N SER A 61 -27.90 -2.84 -27.68
CA SER A 61 -28.38 -2.31 -26.40
C SER A 61 -27.51 -2.61 -25.16
N GLN A 62 -26.35 -3.27 -25.30
CA GLN A 62 -25.45 -3.62 -24.18
C GLN A 62 -24.11 -2.84 -24.17
N GLU A 63 -24.16 -1.55 -24.45
CA GLU A 63 -23.00 -0.64 -24.47
C GLU A 63 -22.23 -0.60 -23.13
N GLY A 64 -22.93 -0.73 -21.99
CA GLY A 64 -22.33 -0.78 -20.65
C GLY A 64 -21.49 -2.04 -20.37
N LYS A 65 -21.72 -3.16 -21.07
CA LYS A 65 -20.87 -4.36 -20.94
C LYS A 65 -19.62 -4.28 -21.82
N ARG A 66 -19.71 -3.59 -22.96
CA ARG A 66 -18.55 -3.31 -23.83
C ARG A 66 -17.52 -2.43 -23.12
N THR A 67 -17.97 -1.36 -22.45
CA THR A 67 -17.07 -0.47 -21.68
C THR A 67 -16.38 -1.18 -20.51
N ALA A 68 -17.07 -2.05 -19.76
CA ALA A 68 -16.44 -2.85 -18.69
C ALA A 68 -15.39 -3.84 -19.21
N PHE A 69 -15.63 -4.41 -20.39
CA PHE A 69 -14.67 -5.28 -21.08
C PHE A 69 -13.43 -4.49 -21.52
N ASP A 70 -13.61 -3.37 -22.22
CA ASP A 70 -12.50 -2.56 -22.74
C ASP A 70 -11.59 -2.04 -21.62
N ILE A 71 -12.18 -1.65 -20.48
CA ILE A 71 -11.44 -1.28 -19.26
C ILE A 71 -10.62 -2.47 -18.75
N SER A 72 -11.24 -3.64 -18.60
CA SER A 72 -10.59 -4.84 -18.05
C SER A 72 -9.47 -5.37 -18.95
N TYR A 73 -9.65 -5.33 -20.27
CA TYR A 73 -8.63 -5.70 -21.24
C TYR A 73 -7.48 -4.69 -21.25
N GLY A 74 -7.80 -3.39 -21.27
CA GLY A 74 -6.81 -2.32 -21.15
C GLY A 74 -5.98 -2.43 -19.86
N ASP A 75 -6.60 -2.77 -18.73
CA ASP A 75 -5.92 -3.03 -17.47
C ASP A 75 -4.95 -4.22 -17.57
N ALA A 76 -5.35 -5.32 -18.21
CA ALA A 76 -4.48 -6.49 -18.33
C ALA A 76 -3.24 -6.23 -19.19
N ALA A 77 -3.38 -5.49 -20.30
CA ALA A 77 -2.25 -5.08 -21.13
C ALA A 77 -1.33 -4.10 -20.40
N ARG A 78 -1.90 -3.12 -19.69
CA ARG A 78 -1.16 -2.18 -18.83
C ARG A 78 -0.37 -2.91 -17.73
N ASN A 79 -0.97 -3.91 -17.09
CA ASN A 79 -0.32 -4.65 -16.01
C ASN A 79 0.95 -5.37 -16.49
N LEU A 80 0.92 -5.97 -17.68
CA LEU A 80 2.12 -6.58 -18.25
C LEU A 80 3.19 -5.53 -18.55
N ALA A 81 2.83 -4.42 -19.20
CA ALA A 81 3.76 -3.33 -19.50
C ALA A 81 4.38 -2.74 -18.23
N GLN A 82 3.57 -2.52 -17.19
CA GLN A 82 4.03 -2.06 -15.88
C GLN A 82 4.97 -3.05 -15.21
N PHE A 83 4.70 -4.36 -15.32
CA PHE A 83 5.60 -5.36 -14.78
C PHE A 83 6.98 -5.29 -15.46
N GLU A 84 7.03 -5.25 -16.80
CA GLU A 84 8.31 -5.11 -17.52
C GLU A 84 9.00 -3.77 -17.20
N GLU A 85 8.25 -2.69 -17.00
CA GLU A 85 8.79 -1.40 -16.57
C GLU A 85 9.44 -1.49 -15.18
N ILE A 86 8.82 -2.18 -14.22
CA ILE A 86 9.40 -2.42 -12.89
C ILE A 86 10.70 -3.23 -13.02
N LEU A 87 10.72 -4.28 -13.85
CA LEU A 87 11.92 -5.09 -14.06
C LEU A 87 13.07 -4.27 -14.67
N ALA A 88 12.76 -3.38 -15.61
CA ALA A 88 13.75 -2.50 -16.24
C ALA A 88 14.22 -1.35 -15.33
N ASN A 89 13.44 -1.01 -14.30
CA ASN A 89 13.69 0.14 -13.43
C ASN A 89 13.73 -0.26 -11.94
N VAL A 90 14.33 -1.42 -11.62
CA VAL A 90 14.61 -1.78 -10.22
C VAL A 90 15.43 -0.64 -9.59
N PRO A 91 15.02 -0.09 -8.43
CA PRO A 91 15.68 1.05 -7.83
C PRO A 91 17.14 0.78 -7.48
N ASN A 92 17.97 1.83 -7.50
CA ASN A 92 19.39 1.70 -7.19
C ASN A 92 19.60 1.14 -5.78
N GLY A 93 20.48 0.14 -5.65
CA GLY A 93 20.77 -0.52 -4.38
C GLY A 93 19.71 -1.53 -3.96
N PHE A 94 18.87 -2.00 -4.89
CA PHE A 94 17.89 -3.04 -4.66
C PHE A 94 17.99 -4.14 -5.71
N ARG A 95 17.50 -5.33 -5.32
CA ARG A 95 17.29 -6.45 -6.22
C ARG A 95 15.94 -7.12 -5.96
N LEU A 96 15.48 -7.89 -6.94
CA LEU A 96 14.28 -8.70 -6.81
C LEU A 96 14.63 -10.06 -6.20
N VAL A 97 13.90 -10.44 -5.15
CA VAL A 97 14.12 -11.68 -4.41
C VAL A 97 12.79 -12.42 -4.24
N PRO A 98 12.75 -13.73 -4.48
CA PRO A 98 11.62 -14.58 -4.14
C PRO A 98 11.36 -14.62 -2.63
N VAL A 99 10.14 -14.27 -2.24
CA VAL A 99 9.65 -14.28 -0.86
C VAL A 99 8.37 -15.11 -0.80
N LEU A 100 8.26 -15.97 0.21
CA LEU A 100 7.08 -16.77 0.50
C LEU A 100 6.07 -15.91 1.26
N TYR A 101 5.09 -15.41 0.53
CA TYR A 101 3.98 -14.67 1.08
C TYR A 101 2.95 -15.65 1.63
N THR A 102 2.68 -15.59 2.93
CA THR A 102 1.69 -16.44 3.59
C THR A 102 0.66 -15.59 4.32
N THR A 103 -0.59 -15.67 3.85
CA THR A 103 -1.67 -14.82 4.34
C THR A 103 -2.08 -15.21 5.76
N ILE A 104 -2.10 -14.23 6.66
CA ILE A 104 -2.59 -14.39 8.04
C ILE A 104 -3.99 -13.78 8.22
N LYS A 105 -4.61 -14.02 9.38
CA LYS A 105 -5.90 -13.41 9.73
C LYS A 105 -5.78 -11.89 9.84
N HIS A 106 -6.82 -11.17 9.43
CA HIS A 106 -6.83 -9.70 9.53
C HIS A 106 -6.66 -9.19 10.97
N GLN A 107 -7.28 -9.85 11.95
CA GLN A 107 -7.14 -9.50 13.38
C GLN A 107 -5.68 -9.61 13.83
N GLN A 108 -4.98 -10.67 13.41
CA GLN A 108 -3.55 -10.85 13.70
C GLN A 108 -2.72 -9.72 13.10
N ASN A 109 -2.97 -9.39 11.83
CA ASN A 109 -2.29 -8.27 11.16
C ASN A 109 -2.53 -6.92 11.88
N ALA A 110 -3.73 -6.71 12.42
CA ALA A 110 -4.05 -5.49 13.16
C ALA A 110 -3.28 -5.40 14.49
N GLN A 111 -3.12 -6.51 15.21
CA GLN A 111 -2.28 -6.58 16.41
C GLN A 111 -0.81 -6.26 16.09
N ILE A 112 -0.27 -6.85 15.02
CA ILE A 112 1.09 -6.59 14.55
C ILE A 112 1.26 -5.12 14.17
N TYR A 113 0.28 -4.54 13.48
CA TYR A 113 0.30 -3.12 13.12
C TYR A 113 0.24 -2.19 14.33
N SER A 114 -0.59 -2.50 15.32
CA SER A 114 -0.67 -1.75 16.57
C SER A 114 0.67 -1.75 17.30
N GLN A 115 1.29 -2.93 17.48
CA GLN A 115 2.63 -3.07 18.04
C GLN A 115 3.68 -2.30 17.23
N PHE A 116 3.61 -2.37 15.90
CA PHE A 116 4.52 -1.65 15.03
C PHE A 116 4.41 -0.14 15.27
N LYS A 117 3.19 0.40 15.23
CA LYS A 117 2.92 1.82 15.32
C LYS A 117 3.33 2.42 16.68
N SER A 118 3.00 1.73 17.78
CA SER A 118 3.17 2.27 19.13
C SER A 118 4.59 2.13 19.66
N HIS A 119 5.25 1.00 19.35
CA HIS A 119 6.52 0.65 19.97
C HIS A 119 7.66 0.53 18.95
N VAL A 120 7.47 -0.29 17.92
CA VAL A 120 8.60 -0.68 17.04
C VAL A 120 9.07 0.47 16.17
N ARG A 121 8.13 1.22 15.58
CA ARG A 121 8.44 2.30 14.65
C ARG A 121 9.23 3.43 15.32
N PRO A 122 8.84 3.95 16.51
CA PRO A 122 9.68 4.91 17.22
C PRO A 122 11.08 4.39 17.49
N GLU A 123 11.22 3.16 17.98
CA GLU A 123 12.56 2.59 18.26
C GLU A 123 13.39 2.40 16.99
N PHE A 124 12.78 1.98 15.89
CA PHE A 124 13.47 1.85 14.61
C PHE A 124 14.02 3.20 14.14
N LEU A 125 13.25 4.28 14.27
CA LEU A 125 13.73 5.63 13.95
C LEU A 125 14.92 6.05 14.83
N ARG A 126 14.88 5.75 16.13
CA ARG A 126 15.99 6.04 17.04
C ARG A 126 17.23 5.24 16.68
N PHE A 127 17.04 3.96 16.36
CA PHE A 127 18.09 3.07 15.88
C PHE A 127 18.76 3.61 14.62
N LEU A 128 17.99 4.01 13.60
CA LEU A 128 18.56 4.61 12.38
C LEU A 128 19.34 5.89 12.67
N ALA A 129 18.82 6.77 13.53
CA ALA A 129 19.48 8.02 13.87
C ALA A 129 20.80 7.81 14.63
N ARG A 130 20.89 6.76 15.45
CA ARG A 130 22.07 6.43 16.26
C ARG A 130 23.13 5.69 15.46
N GLU A 131 22.73 4.66 14.72
CA GLU A 131 23.64 3.69 14.09
C GLU A 131 23.85 3.94 12.59
N HIS A 132 22.91 4.61 11.91
CA HIS A 132 22.88 4.76 10.46
C HIS A 132 22.77 6.21 10.00
N ALA A 133 23.23 7.17 10.81
CA ALA A 133 23.18 8.60 10.49
C ALA A 133 23.87 8.93 9.15
N GLY A 134 24.99 8.27 8.83
CA GLY A 134 25.68 8.45 7.54
C GLY A 134 24.82 8.05 6.34
N GLU A 135 24.11 6.93 6.44
CA GLU A 135 23.19 6.48 5.38
C GLU A 135 21.97 7.42 5.25
N LEU A 136 21.47 7.96 6.37
CA LEU A 136 20.41 8.97 6.35
C LEU A 136 20.83 10.27 5.68
N VAL A 137 22.07 10.74 5.95
CA VAL A 137 22.64 11.91 5.28
C VAL A 137 22.81 11.64 3.80
N ALA A 138 23.34 10.47 3.42
CA ALA A 138 23.48 10.08 2.03
C ALA A 138 22.14 10.09 1.29
N LEU A 139 21.07 9.59 1.92
CA LEU A 139 19.70 9.63 1.39
C LEU A 139 19.16 11.07 1.24
N GLY A 140 19.75 12.06 1.92
CA GLY A 140 19.39 13.48 1.87
C GLY A 140 18.62 14.00 3.09
N ILE A 141 18.57 13.23 4.18
CA ILE A 141 17.98 13.68 5.45
C ILE A 141 18.95 14.62 6.15
N CYS A 142 18.51 15.87 6.40
CA CYS A 142 19.33 16.86 7.08
C CYS A 142 19.46 16.57 8.58
N GLN A 143 20.38 17.27 9.25
CA GLN A 143 20.64 17.05 10.68
C GLN A 143 19.41 17.30 11.56
N LYS A 144 18.55 18.27 11.18
CA LYS A 144 17.28 18.49 11.88
C LYS A 144 16.34 17.29 11.77
N GLY A 145 16.25 16.66 10.59
CA GLY A 145 15.49 15.44 10.37
C GLY A 145 16.02 14.27 11.20
N ILE A 146 17.34 14.09 11.25
CA ILE A 146 17.99 13.05 12.07
C ILE A 146 17.71 13.28 13.56
N ARG A 147 17.74 14.53 14.05
CA ARG A 147 17.36 14.85 15.43
C ARG A 147 15.89 14.49 15.74
N GLN A 148 14.96 14.68 14.81
CA GLN A 148 13.58 14.22 15.01
C GLN A 148 13.51 12.69 15.09
N MET A 149 14.26 11.98 14.25
CA MET A 149 14.31 10.52 14.28
C MET A 149 14.91 9.98 15.59
N ALA A 150 15.91 10.65 16.15
CA ALA A 150 16.45 10.33 17.48
C ALA A 150 15.42 10.45 18.62
N LEU A 151 14.34 11.22 18.42
CA LEU A 151 13.20 11.30 19.33
C LEU A 151 12.10 10.27 19.02
N GLY A 152 12.31 9.40 18.03
CA GLY A 152 11.31 8.44 17.54
C GLY A 152 10.25 9.08 16.64
N ARG A 153 10.51 10.26 16.07
CA ARG A 153 9.58 11.04 15.25
C ARG A 153 9.96 10.99 13.77
N LYS A 154 8.98 11.21 12.89
CA LYS A 154 9.24 11.25 11.44
C LYS A 154 10.24 12.39 11.12
N PRO A 155 11.16 12.19 10.16
CA PRO A 155 12.10 13.23 9.79
C PRO A 155 11.39 14.38 9.07
N VAL A 156 11.91 15.60 9.30
CA VAL A 156 11.49 16.83 8.62
C VAL A 156 12.71 17.60 8.13
N ASP A 157 12.55 18.38 7.06
CA ASP A 157 13.61 19.24 6.54
C ASP A 157 13.82 20.50 7.41
N GLU A 158 14.75 21.36 6.99
CA GLU A 158 15.06 22.61 7.71
C GLU A 158 13.83 23.52 7.88
N ARG A 159 12.86 23.46 6.96
CA ARG A 159 11.61 24.23 6.97
C ARG A 159 10.46 23.51 7.68
N ASN A 160 10.74 22.46 8.45
CA ASN A 160 9.73 21.61 9.13
C ASN A 160 8.78 20.88 8.17
N ARG A 161 9.16 20.69 6.90
CA ARG A 161 8.36 19.89 5.95
C ARG A 161 8.70 18.41 6.12
N PRO A 162 7.71 17.50 6.21
CA PRO A 162 7.98 16.07 6.25
C PRO A 162 8.69 15.59 4.99
N TYR A 163 9.68 14.71 5.17
CA TYR A 163 10.25 13.97 4.04
C TYR A 163 9.23 12.95 3.51
N ALA A 164 9.23 12.75 2.19
CA ALA A 164 8.44 11.76 1.48
C ALA A 164 9.10 10.37 1.59
N VAL A 165 9.26 9.89 2.82
CA VAL A 165 9.83 8.58 3.15
C VAL A 165 8.86 7.79 4.03
N ASN A 166 8.93 6.47 3.96
CA ASN A 166 8.16 5.57 4.82
C ASN A 166 9.07 4.53 5.47
N ILE A 167 8.66 4.03 6.63
CA ILE A 167 9.21 2.79 7.17
C ILE A 167 8.31 1.68 6.70
N ASP A 168 8.89 0.73 6.00
CA ASP A 168 8.15 -0.35 5.39
C ASP A 168 8.70 -1.71 5.78
N HIS A 169 7.82 -2.70 5.71
CA HIS A 169 8.12 -4.10 5.94
C HIS A 169 8.51 -4.75 4.62
N ILE A 170 9.69 -5.37 4.52
CA ILE A 170 10.09 -6.05 3.29
C ILE A 170 9.18 -7.26 3.05
N ILE A 171 9.11 -8.17 4.01
CA ILE A 171 8.04 -9.17 4.09
C ILE A 171 6.84 -8.48 4.74
N GLU A 172 5.78 -8.30 3.96
CA GLU A 172 4.54 -7.65 4.41
C GLU A 172 3.98 -8.25 5.69
N ARG A 173 3.47 -7.42 6.60
CA ARG A 173 2.84 -7.89 7.85
C ARG A 173 1.75 -8.94 7.60
N PHE A 174 0.92 -8.69 6.59
CA PHE A 174 -0.19 -9.56 6.23
C PHE A 174 0.25 -10.85 5.50
N GLY A 175 1.48 -10.85 4.95
CA GLY A 175 2.10 -11.97 4.25
C GLY A 175 3.20 -12.69 5.03
N GLY A 176 3.43 -12.33 6.30
CA GLY A 176 4.57 -12.82 7.07
C GLY A 176 4.44 -14.25 7.61
N GLY A 177 3.29 -14.93 7.41
CA GLY A 177 3.10 -16.31 7.86
C GLY A 177 3.46 -16.54 9.32
N LYS A 178 4.33 -17.53 9.59
CA LYS A 178 4.81 -17.85 10.94
C LYS A 178 5.58 -16.71 11.60
N ALA A 179 6.31 -15.88 10.84
CA ALA A 179 6.98 -14.69 11.40
C ALA A 179 5.98 -13.69 12.01
N SER A 180 4.75 -13.70 11.51
CA SER A 180 3.64 -12.90 12.03
C SER A 180 2.91 -13.55 13.22
N LEU A 181 3.28 -14.78 13.59
CA LEU A 181 2.71 -15.54 14.71
C LEU A 181 3.71 -15.69 15.87
N THR A 182 5.00 -15.77 15.57
CA THR A 182 6.07 -15.91 16.55
C THR A 182 6.51 -14.55 17.09
N LYS A 183 6.76 -14.47 18.41
CA LYS A 183 7.31 -13.29 19.07
C LYS A 183 8.66 -13.61 19.70
N GLU A 184 9.64 -12.75 19.49
CA GLU A 184 10.96 -12.84 20.09
C GLU A 184 11.49 -11.43 20.40
N VAL A 185 12.47 -11.34 21.30
CA VAL A 185 13.17 -10.06 21.53
C VAL A 185 14.04 -9.78 20.31
N ASP A 186 13.80 -8.64 19.67
CA ASP A 186 14.65 -8.18 18.58
C ASP A 186 16.03 -7.79 19.14
N PRO A 187 17.14 -8.40 18.69
CA PRO A 187 18.47 -8.08 19.20
C PRO A 187 18.91 -6.63 18.91
N GLN A 188 18.22 -5.92 18.01
CA GLN A 188 18.49 -4.53 17.65
C GLN A 188 17.72 -3.52 18.50
N MET A 189 16.71 -3.99 19.25
CA MET A 189 15.98 -3.17 20.19
C MET A 189 16.82 -2.89 21.45
N PRO A 190 16.50 -1.81 22.19
CA PRO A 190 17.14 -1.55 23.48
C PRO A 190 17.08 -2.76 24.43
N PRO A 191 18.12 -3.01 25.26
CA PRO A 191 18.09 -4.08 26.25
C PRO A 191 16.84 -3.98 27.15
N GLY A 192 16.22 -5.12 27.44
CA GLY A 192 14.98 -5.19 28.23
C GLY A 192 13.69 -4.89 27.45
N SER A 193 13.77 -4.67 26.13
CA SER A 193 12.57 -4.52 25.29
C SER A 193 11.69 -5.77 25.29
N ALA A 194 10.38 -5.58 25.23
CA ALA A 194 9.42 -6.67 25.16
C ALA A 194 9.54 -7.45 23.83
N PRO A 195 9.25 -8.77 23.82
CA PRO A 195 9.18 -9.54 22.58
C PRO A 195 8.20 -8.94 21.56
N THR A 196 8.65 -8.83 20.32
CA THR A 196 7.85 -8.35 19.19
C THR A 196 7.67 -9.46 18.15
N HIS A 197 6.64 -9.35 17.31
CA HIS A 197 6.49 -10.30 16.21
C HIS A 197 7.74 -10.26 15.32
N LEU A 198 8.21 -11.41 14.85
CA LEU A 198 9.41 -11.47 13.98
C LEU A 198 9.25 -10.60 12.74
N THR A 199 8.03 -10.51 12.18
CA THR A 199 7.76 -9.60 11.05
C THR A 199 8.02 -8.14 11.40
N ASN A 200 7.94 -7.75 12.67
CA ASN A 200 8.27 -6.40 13.16
C ASN A 200 9.74 -6.22 13.57
N HIS A 201 10.59 -7.25 13.49
CA HIS A 201 12.01 -7.09 13.78
C HIS A 201 12.67 -6.17 12.77
N PHE A 202 13.68 -5.40 13.18
CA PHE A 202 14.38 -4.42 12.36
C PHE A 202 15.01 -5.05 11.11
N ALA A 203 15.38 -6.33 11.18
CA ALA A 203 15.86 -7.11 10.05
C ALA A 203 14.85 -7.26 8.90
N ASN A 204 13.57 -6.92 9.12
CA ASN A 204 12.52 -6.89 8.12
C ASN A 204 12.02 -5.44 7.82
N LEU A 205 12.67 -4.42 8.38
CA LEU A 205 12.25 -3.03 8.23
C LEU A 205 13.27 -2.21 7.43
N MET A 206 12.74 -1.24 6.68
CA MET A 206 13.57 -0.31 5.93
C MET A 206 12.93 1.08 5.87
N LEU A 207 13.74 2.13 5.99
CA LEU A 207 13.35 3.49 5.62
C LEU A 207 13.59 3.70 4.11
N MET A 208 12.53 3.94 3.36
CA MET A 208 12.59 4.09 1.90
C MET A 208 11.84 5.32 1.39
N PRO A 209 12.27 5.95 0.29
CA PRO A 209 11.49 6.94 -0.44
C PRO A 209 10.10 6.40 -0.81
N LEU A 210 9.10 7.28 -0.80
CA LEU A 210 7.72 6.91 -1.13
C LEU A 210 7.62 6.34 -2.56
N ALA A 211 8.44 6.81 -3.50
CA ALA A 211 8.48 6.27 -4.86
C ALA A 211 8.89 4.78 -4.91
N VAL A 212 9.86 4.37 -4.08
CA VAL A 212 10.29 2.97 -3.98
C VAL A 212 9.21 2.12 -3.30
N HIS A 213 8.59 2.66 -2.25
CA HIS A 213 7.47 2.02 -1.58
C HIS A 213 6.26 1.82 -2.51
N ASP A 214 5.95 2.81 -3.37
CA ASP A 214 4.87 2.72 -4.34
C ASP A 214 5.16 1.65 -5.42
N LEU A 215 6.42 1.57 -5.88
CA LEU A 215 6.88 0.52 -6.81
C LEU A 215 6.71 -0.89 -6.20
N LYS A 216 7.08 -1.06 -4.92
CA LYS A 216 6.88 -2.32 -4.18
C LYS A 216 5.39 -2.69 -4.09
N ASN A 217 4.53 -1.73 -3.76
CA ASN A 217 3.09 -1.97 -3.69
C ASN A 217 2.50 -2.37 -5.04
N GLN A 218 2.94 -1.72 -6.12
CA GLN A 218 2.54 -2.06 -7.47
C GLN A 218 2.99 -3.48 -7.85
N LEU A 219 4.24 -3.85 -7.55
CA LEU A 219 4.75 -5.20 -7.76
C LEU A 219 3.92 -6.25 -7.00
N ASN A 220 3.55 -6.00 -5.75
CA ASN A 220 2.69 -6.88 -4.96
C ASN A 220 1.28 -7.02 -5.56
N GLU A 221 0.73 -5.94 -6.11
CA GLU A 221 -0.58 -5.93 -6.76
C GLU A 221 -0.60 -6.73 -8.07
N LEU A 222 0.41 -6.52 -8.94
CA LEU A 222 0.55 -7.23 -10.21
C LEU A 222 0.64 -8.74 -10.02
N GLN A 223 1.28 -9.16 -8.93
CA GLN A 223 1.38 -10.56 -8.55
C GLN A 223 0.14 -11.06 -7.79
N GLY A 224 -0.81 -10.20 -7.43
CA GLY A 224 -2.00 -10.56 -6.68
C GLY A 224 -1.68 -11.14 -5.30
N ALA A 225 -0.62 -10.66 -4.64
CA ALA A 225 -0.17 -11.20 -3.35
C ALA A 225 -1.30 -11.18 -2.30
N ALA A 226 -2.06 -10.08 -2.24
CA ALA A 226 -3.20 -9.90 -1.34
C ALA A 226 -4.41 -10.79 -1.66
N ASN A 227 -4.42 -11.49 -2.80
CA ASN A 227 -5.48 -12.45 -3.17
C ASN A 227 -5.14 -13.88 -2.74
N THR A 228 -3.97 -14.11 -2.14
CA THR A 228 -3.57 -15.41 -1.60
C THR A 228 -4.54 -15.80 -0.49
N PRO A 229 -5.24 -16.95 -0.58
CA PRO A 229 -6.20 -17.39 0.42
C PRO A 229 -5.59 -17.47 1.83
N LEU A 230 -6.43 -17.25 2.85
CA LEU A 230 -6.01 -17.32 4.25
C LEU A 230 -5.35 -18.67 4.57
N GLY A 231 -4.20 -18.63 5.24
CA GLY A 231 -3.45 -19.83 5.63
C GLY A 231 -2.68 -20.50 4.50
N THR A 232 -2.78 -20.00 3.27
CA THR A 232 -2.02 -20.50 2.12
C THR A 232 -0.81 -19.62 1.83
N SER A 233 0.16 -20.21 1.13
CA SER A 233 1.42 -19.56 0.78
C SER A 233 1.58 -19.41 -0.73
N LYS A 234 2.26 -18.35 -1.14
CA LYS A 234 2.60 -18.06 -2.53
C LYS A 234 3.98 -17.40 -2.61
N TRP A 235 4.83 -17.89 -3.51
CA TRP A 235 6.06 -17.19 -3.86
C TRP A 235 5.74 -15.91 -4.64
N VAL A 236 6.30 -14.78 -4.20
CA VAL A 236 6.20 -13.47 -4.83
C VAL A 236 7.59 -12.84 -4.95
N LEU A 237 7.81 -12.04 -5.98
CA LEU A 237 8.96 -11.16 -6.11
C LEU A 237 8.81 -10.00 -5.13
N MET A 238 9.86 -9.75 -4.37
CA MET A 238 9.95 -8.62 -3.45
C MET A 238 11.16 -7.77 -3.79
N ILE A 239 11.04 -6.46 -3.63
CA ILE A 239 12.16 -5.53 -3.72
C ILE A 239 12.90 -5.56 -2.38
N VAL A 240 14.17 -6.00 -2.41
CA VAL A 240 15.01 -6.15 -1.21
C VAL A 240 16.30 -5.35 -1.39
N PRO A 241 16.77 -4.61 -0.38
CA PRO A 241 18.03 -3.89 -0.50
C PRO A 241 19.22 -4.82 -0.68
N GLU A 242 20.17 -4.34 -1.48
CA GLU A 242 21.50 -4.91 -1.56
C GLU A 242 22.34 -4.36 -0.40
N THR A 243 23.05 -5.24 0.31
CA THR A 243 23.95 -4.83 1.38
C THR A 243 25.39 -4.91 0.93
N GLY A 244 26.24 -4.00 1.41
CA GLY A 244 27.65 -3.97 1.05
C GLY A 244 28.53 -3.28 2.09
N PRO A 245 29.81 -3.03 1.76
CA PRO A 245 30.66 -2.16 2.55
C PRO A 245 29.99 -0.79 2.73
N GLY A 246 29.77 -0.36 3.97
CA GLY A 246 29.14 0.93 4.27
C GLY A 246 27.61 0.99 4.11
N HIS A 247 26.94 -0.12 3.81
CA HIS A 247 25.48 -0.16 3.68
C HIS A 247 24.86 -1.37 4.38
N ALA A 248 24.02 -1.09 5.38
CA ALA A 248 23.39 -2.12 6.20
C ALA A 248 21.99 -2.55 5.71
N GLY A 249 21.43 -1.82 4.72
CA GLY A 249 20.12 -2.10 4.12
C GLY A 249 18.93 -1.59 4.92
N TYR A 250 19.13 -0.89 6.05
CA TYR A 250 18.03 -0.31 6.82
C TYR A 250 17.53 1.03 6.26
N VAL A 251 18.35 1.72 5.49
CA VAL A 251 18.03 2.98 4.81
C VAL A 251 18.18 2.75 3.32
N ALA A 252 17.30 3.26 2.47
CA ALA A 252 17.45 3.10 1.03
C ALA A 252 18.63 3.92 0.50
N GLN A 253 19.28 3.43 -0.56
CA GLN A 253 20.26 4.24 -1.27
C GLN A 253 19.59 5.43 -1.98
N PRO A 254 20.35 6.51 -2.25
CA PRO A 254 19.85 7.66 -3.01
C PRO A 254 19.36 7.24 -4.40
N GLN A 255 18.21 7.77 -4.81
CA GLN A 255 17.60 7.50 -6.12
C GLN A 255 17.84 8.68 -7.05
N THR A 256 18.33 8.43 -8.27
CA THR A 256 18.67 9.47 -9.25
C THR A 256 17.46 10.27 -9.75
N LYS A 257 16.26 9.69 -9.71
CA LYS A 257 15.04 10.25 -10.31
C LYS A 257 13.96 10.68 -9.30
N ALA A 258 14.19 10.60 -7.99
CA ALA A 258 13.16 10.83 -6.98
C ALA A 258 13.65 11.68 -5.79
N PRO A 259 13.42 13.01 -5.79
CA PRO A 259 13.72 13.82 -4.62
C PRO A 259 12.87 13.38 -3.43
N ILE A 260 13.50 13.21 -2.27
CA ILE A 260 12.83 12.75 -1.04
C ILE A 260 12.12 13.86 -0.27
N VAL A 261 12.27 15.12 -0.67
CA VAL A 261 11.53 16.25 -0.10
C VAL A 261 10.19 16.36 -0.82
N ALA A 262 9.09 16.37 -0.08
CA ALA A 262 7.77 16.56 -0.67
C ALA A 262 7.75 17.89 -1.46
N PRO A 263 7.21 17.92 -2.70
CA PRO A 263 7.15 19.14 -3.47
C PRO A 263 6.40 20.22 -2.67
N SER A 264 6.91 21.46 -2.73
CA SER A 264 6.15 22.61 -2.23
C SER A 264 4.78 22.64 -2.90
N ARG A 265 3.73 22.99 -2.17
CA ARG A 265 2.34 23.06 -2.65
C ARG A 265 2.08 23.98 -3.86
N GLY A 266 3.11 24.55 -4.49
CA GLY A 266 3.02 25.28 -5.75
C GLY A 266 4.01 24.72 -6.76
N ASN A 267 3.50 24.41 -7.95
CA ASN A 267 4.23 24.05 -9.17
C ASN A 267 4.95 22.69 -9.22
N SER A 268 4.23 21.66 -9.66
CA SER A 268 4.69 20.80 -10.77
C SER A 268 3.56 19.88 -11.23
N ALA A 269 3.03 20.16 -12.42
CA ALA A 269 2.08 19.29 -13.12
C ALA A 269 2.78 18.20 -13.95
N SER A 270 4.11 18.05 -13.85
CA SER A 270 4.86 17.07 -14.64
C SER A 270 5.64 16.11 -13.75
N SER A 271 5.53 14.82 -14.08
CA SER A 271 6.33 13.68 -13.59
C SER A 271 6.26 13.36 -12.09
N ARG A 272 5.10 12.85 -11.64
CA ARG A 272 5.14 11.73 -10.68
C ARG A 272 5.22 10.44 -11.51
N PRO A 273 6.14 9.50 -11.21
CA PRO A 273 6.07 8.16 -11.79
C PRO A 273 4.72 7.56 -11.42
N SER A 274 4.21 6.64 -12.26
CA SER A 274 2.90 6.02 -12.23
C SER A 274 2.62 5.23 -10.94
N GLY A 275 2.54 5.90 -9.79
CA GLY A 275 1.92 5.35 -8.60
C GLY A 275 0.42 5.12 -8.87
N MET A 276 -0.16 4.13 -8.19
CA MET A 276 -1.60 3.86 -8.24
C MET A 276 -2.38 5.17 -8.17
N SER A 277 -3.29 5.38 -9.12
CA SER A 277 -4.16 6.54 -9.08
C SER A 277 -4.92 6.54 -7.77
N ALA A 278 -5.29 7.73 -7.27
CA ALA A 278 -6.06 7.81 -6.04
C ALA A 278 -7.35 6.97 -6.12
N LEU A 279 -7.95 6.88 -7.32
CA LEU A 279 -9.08 5.99 -7.60
C LEU A 279 -8.76 4.51 -7.38
N GLN A 280 -7.60 4.01 -7.83
CA GLN A 280 -7.19 2.63 -7.60
C GLN A 280 -7.02 2.35 -6.09
N LYS A 281 -6.36 3.28 -5.36
CA LYS A 281 -6.20 3.17 -3.89
C LYS A 281 -7.56 3.13 -3.19
N THR A 282 -8.49 4.00 -3.57
CA THR A 282 -9.84 4.04 -2.98
C THR A 282 -10.63 2.78 -3.31
N THR A 283 -10.58 2.31 -4.56
CA THR A 283 -11.31 1.12 -5.01
C THR A 283 -10.81 -0.14 -4.30
N GLY A 284 -9.50 -0.31 -4.18
CA GLY A 284 -8.90 -1.43 -3.45
C GLY A 284 -9.17 -1.38 -1.95
N THR A 285 -9.22 -0.18 -1.36
CA THR A 285 -9.54 -0.01 0.07
C THR A 285 -11.01 -0.30 0.36
N ALA A 286 -11.94 0.23 -0.44
CA ALA A 286 -13.37 -0.07 -0.31
C ALA A 286 -13.68 -1.56 -0.55
N SER A 287 -13.02 -2.21 -1.51
CA SER A 287 -13.21 -3.65 -1.76
C SER A 287 -12.70 -4.51 -0.60
N ARG A 288 -11.61 -4.09 0.07
CA ARG A 288 -11.12 -4.75 1.29
C ARG A 288 -12.08 -4.54 2.46
N LEU A 289 -12.62 -3.34 2.61
CA LEU A 289 -13.65 -3.02 3.60
C LEU A 289 -14.89 -3.89 3.41
N ASN A 290 -15.46 -3.95 2.21
CA ASN A 290 -16.66 -4.76 1.97
C ASN A 290 -16.43 -6.24 2.29
N ARG A 291 -15.27 -6.81 1.91
CA ARG A 291 -14.95 -8.20 2.27
C ARG A 291 -14.86 -8.41 3.79
N LEU A 292 -14.22 -7.48 4.51
CA LEU A 292 -14.09 -7.56 5.96
C LEU A 292 -15.47 -7.47 6.64
N LEU A 293 -16.34 -6.56 6.17
CA LEU A 293 -17.68 -6.40 6.70
C LEU A 293 -18.57 -7.61 6.38
N ASP A 294 -18.46 -8.17 5.17
CA ASP A 294 -19.16 -9.41 4.80
C ASP A 294 -18.75 -10.58 5.69
N GLU A 295 -17.47 -10.71 6.01
CA GLU A 295 -16.95 -11.75 6.92
C GLU A 295 -17.47 -11.53 8.35
N ALA A 296 -17.44 -10.28 8.84
CA ALA A 296 -17.94 -9.92 10.15
C ALA A 296 -19.44 -10.22 10.31
N LEU A 297 -20.24 -9.93 9.29
CA LEU A 297 -21.70 -10.13 9.31
C LEU A 297 -22.10 -11.60 9.14
N ARG A 298 -21.28 -12.42 8.48
CA ARG A 298 -21.54 -13.88 8.31
C ARG A 298 -21.15 -14.70 9.53
N THR A 299 -20.25 -14.20 10.37
CA THR A 299 -19.82 -14.92 11.55
C THR A 299 -20.86 -14.71 12.65
N GLU A 300 -21.70 -15.72 12.92
CA GLU A 300 -22.59 -15.73 14.08
C GLU A 300 -21.74 -15.55 15.36
N GLY A 301 -21.66 -14.32 15.85
CA GLY A 301 -20.72 -13.95 16.91
C GLY A 301 -19.79 -12.79 16.56
N ALA A 302 -20.28 -11.74 15.89
CA ALA A 302 -19.58 -10.46 15.72
C ALA A 302 -18.97 -9.91 17.04
N GLN A 303 -19.44 -10.37 18.21
CA GLN A 303 -18.87 -10.04 19.52
C GLN A 303 -17.46 -10.60 19.80
N ASN A 304 -16.95 -11.57 19.03
CA ASN A 304 -15.62 -12.16 19.24
C ASN A 304 -14.53 -11.66 18.29
N ILE A 305 -14.89 -10.88 17.27
CA ILE A 305 -13.92 -10.30 16.33
C ILE A 305 -13.71 -8.85 16.76
N ASN A 306 -12.55 -8.53 17.35
CA ASN A 306 -12.19 -7.14 17.63
C ASN A 306 -11.94 -6.39 16.31
N LEU A 307 -13.01 -5.86 15.70
CA LEU A 307 -13.00 -5.20 14.40
C LEU A 307 -12.35 -3.81 14.44
N ALA A 308 -12.38 -3.14 15.60
CA ALA A 308 -12.01 -1.73 15.69
C ALA A 308 -10.61 -1.43 15.10
N PRO A 309 -9.51 -2.12 15.46
CA PRO A 309 -8.19 -1.81 14.93
C PRO A 309 -8.08 -1.97 13.40
N MET A 310 -8.85 -2.90 12.82
CA MET A 310 -8.90 -3.13 11.38
C MET A 310 -9.64 -2.01 10.67
N LEU A 311 -10.80 -1.64 11.19
CA LEU A 311 -11.60 -0.53 10.67
C LEU A 311 -10.87 0.81 10.82
N GLU A 312 -10.11 1.03 11.90
CA GLU A 312 -9.25 2.22 12.06
C GLU A 312 -8.13 2.31 11.01
N SER A 313 -7.47 1.18 10.71
CA SER A 313 -6.42 1.13 9.69
C SER A 313 -7.00 1.40 8.30
N MET A 314 -8.17 0.85 7.99
CA MET A 314 -8.84 1.05 6.71
C MET A 314 -9.40 2.47 6.59
N ALA A 315 -9.94 3.04 7.67
CA ALA A 315 -10.35 4.44 7.75
C ALA A 315 -9.18 5.38 7.44
N SER A 316 -8.02 5.13 8.04
CA SER A 316 -6.80 5.90 7.74
C SER A 316 -6.43 5.81 6.25
N SER A 317 -6.52 4.62 5.66
CA SER A 317 -6.22 4.40 4.24
C SER A 317 -7.19 5.13 3.31
N LEU A 318 -8.49 5.17 3.64
CA LEU A 318 -9.50 5.94 2.90
C LEU A 318 -9.22 7.44 2.97
N LYS A 319 -8.85 7.94 4.16
CA LYS A 319 -8.51 9.34 4.36
C LYS A 319 -7.28 9.74 3.54
N ASP A 320 -6.26 8.89 3.51
CA ASP A 320 -5.06 9.11 2.70
C ASP A 320 -5.38 9.09 1.20
N ALA A 321 -6.20 8.14 0.73
CA ALA A 321 -6.62 8.08 -0.66
C ALA A 321 -7.44 9.32 -1.09
N PHE A 322 -8.31 9.82 -0.20
CA PHE A 322 -9.00 11.08 -0.42
C PHE A 322 -8.02 12.25 -0.53
N ASN A 323 -7.11 12.39 0.42
CA ASN A 323 -6.11 13.48 0.42
C ASN A 323 -5.24 13.47 -0.83
N ASP A 324 -4.85 12.28 -1.32
CA ASP A 324 -4.14 12.12 -2.58
C ASP A 324 -4.99 12.62 -3.77
N SER A 325 -6.25 12.18 -3.86
CA SER A 325 -7.17 12.59 -4.94
C SER A 325 -7.46 14.09 -4.92
N ALA A 326 -7.54 14.67 -3.72
CA ALA A 326 -7.93 16.04 -3.47
C ALA A 326 -6.91 17.08 -3.98
N THR A 327 -5.73 16.64 -4.41
CA THR A 327 -4.69 17.49 -4.99
C THR A 327 -4.91 17.81 -6.49
N ARG A 328 -5.74 17.02 -7.19
CA ARG A 328 -5.98 17.17 -8.64
C ARG A 328 -7.47 17.06 -8.94
N HIS A 329 -8.02 18.04 -9.66
CA HIS A 329 -9.47 18.13 -9.93
C HIS A 329 -10.05 16.85 -10.59
N HIS A 330 -9.37 16.30 -11.59
CA HIS A 330 -9.80 15.07 -12.27
C HIS A 330 -9.82 13.84 -11.33
N ASP A 331 -8.80 13.70 -10.49
CA ASP A 331 -8.69 12.57 -9.56
C ASP A 331 -9.73 12.68 -8.44
N PHE A 332 -10.01 13.90 -7.99
CA PHE A 332 -11.09 14.20 -7.03
C PHE A 332 -12.48 13.83 -7.59
N LEU A 333 -12.80 14.22 -8.83
CA LEU A 333 -14.09 13.83 -9.45
C LEU A 333 -14.22 12.32 -9.58
N SER A 334 -13.13 11.64 -9.94
CA SER A 334 -13.10 10.18 -10.03
C SER A 334 -13.31 9.53 -8.66
N PHE A 335 -12.64 10.03 -7.62
CA PHE A 335 -12.84 9.59 -6.24
C PHE A 335 -14.29 9.77 -5.82
N GLN A 336 -14.85 10.95 -6.05
CA GLN A 336 -16.21 11.27 -5.64
C GLN A 336 -17.23 10.38 -6.34
N LYS A 337 -17.15 10.22 -7.67
CA LYS A 337 -18.06 9.33 -8.41
C LYS A 337 -18.03 7.90 -7.87
N PHE A 338 -16.86 7.45 -7.42
CA PHE A 338 -16.74 6.15 -6.76
C PHE A 338 -17.35 6.16 -5.35
N TYR A 339 -17.11 7.21 -4.58
CA TYR A 339 -17.62 7.40 -3.21
C TYR A 339 -19.15 7.48 -3.15
N ASP A 340 -19.76 8.15 -4.13
CA ASP A 340 -21.22 8.25 -4.29
C ASP A 340 -21.81 6.98 -4.94
N GLY A 341 -20.97 6.03 -5.34
CA GLY A 341 -21.36 4.82 -6.05
C GLY A 341 -21.96 3.75 -5.14
N ARG A 342 -22.66 2.80 -5.77
CA ARG A 342 -23.37 1.69 -5.10
C ARG A 342 -22.49 0.87 -4.13
N LYS A 343 -21.20 0.72 -4.43
CA LYS A 343 -20.26 -0.03 -3.57
C LYS A 343 -20.05 0.63 -2.21
N PHE A 344 -20.04 1.96 -2.16
CA PHE A 344 -19.89 2.70 -0.91
C PHE A 344 -21.22 2.84 -0.17
N ALA A 345 -22.35 2.89 -0.89
CA ALA A 345 -23.67 2.78 -0.28
C ALA A 345 -23.83 1.44 0.47
N ASP A 346 -23.49 0.33 -0.17
CA ASP A 346 -23.47 -1.02 0.43
C ASP A 346 -22.55 -1.09 1.66
N LEU A 347 -21.38 -0.44 1.59
CA LEU A 347 -20.45 -0.34 2.72
C LEU A 347 -21.07 0.37 3.92
N ARG A 348 -21.79 1.48 3.71
CA ARG A 348 -22.47 2.22 4.79
C ARG A 348 -23.57 1.40 5.43
N GLU A 349 -24.38 0.73 4.62
CA GLU A 349 -25.44 -0.16 5.10
C GLU A 349 -24.88 -1.25 6.01
N LYS A 350 -23.78 -1.90 5.58
CA LYS A 350 -23.09 -2.92 6.38
C LYS A 350 -22.49 -2.37 7.68
N LEU A 351 -22.01 -1.13 7.68
CA LEU A 351 -21.50 -0.50 8.90
C LEU A 351 -22.60 -0.20 9.92
N GLU A 352 -23.80 0.15 9.46
CA GLU A 352 -24.94 0.37 10.35
C GLU A 352 -25.42 -0.93 11.01
N ALA A 353 -25.23 -2.07 10.33
CA ALA A 353 -25.54 -3.39 10.87
C ALA A 353 -24.54 -3.89 11.95
N LEU A 354 -23.41 -3.18 12.16
CA LEU A 354 -22.37 -3.55 13.13
C LEU A 354 -22.42 -2.68 14.40
N PRO A 355 -21.89 -3.17 15.54
CA PRO A 355 -21.86 -2.41 16.80
C PRO A 355 -21.19 -1.03 16.63
N PRO A 356 -21.79 0.05 17.16
CA PRO A 356 -21.25 1.41 17.03
C PRO A 356 -19.84 1.56 17.60
N VAL A 357 -19.52 0.88 18.71
CA VAL A 357 -18.21 0.99 19.37
C VAL A 357 -17.07 0.48 18.47
N GLU A 358 -17.33 -0.54 17.66
CA GLU A 358 -16.33 -1.12 16.77
C GLU A 358 -16.13 -0.31 15.49
N THR A 359 -17.20 0.34 15.04
CA THR A 359 -17.24 1.07 13.77
C THR A 359 -16.98 2.57 13.91
N ALA A 360 -16.94 3.11 15.14
CA ALA A 360 -16.88 4.53 15.45
C ALA A 360 -15.85 5.30 14.59
N LYS A 361 -14.59 4.84 14.54
CA LYS A 361 -13.54 5.56 13.81
C LYS A 361 -13.77 5.62 12.30
N LEU A 362 -14.33 4.56 11.75
CA LEU A 362 -14.64 4.49 10.33
C LEU A 362 -15.86 5.37 10.02
N ARG A 363 -16.90 5.35 10.88
CA ARG A 363 -18.05 6.27 10.78
C ARG A 363 -17.60 7.74 10.82
N ASP A 364 -16.75 8.12 11.78
CA ASP A 364 -16.16 9.46 11.87
C ASP A 364 -15.42 9.85 10.58
N THR A 365 -14.70 8.89 10.00
CA THR A 365 -13.93 9.12 8.77
C THR A 365 -14.86 9.30 7.57
N LEU A 366 -15.92 8.50 7.45
CA LEU A 366 -16.91 8.67 6.40
C LEU A 366 -17.65 10.01 6.54
N GLN A 367 -18.04 10.39 7.76
CA GLN A 367 -18.65 11.70 8.03
C GLN A 367 -17.71 12.86 7.70
N TRP A 368 -16.41 12.73 8.02
CA TRP A 368 -15.41 13.72 7.63
C TRP A 368 -15.27 13.82 6.10
N LEU A 369 -15.27 12.69 5.39
CA LEU A 369 -15.25 12.65 3.92
C LEU A 369 -16.48 13.33 3.32
N ASP A 370 -17.68 13.05 3.85
CA ASP A 370 -18.93 13.72 3.45
C ASP A 370 -18.81 15.24 3.55
N GLY A 371 -18.26 15.74 4.66
CA GLY A 371 -18.05 17.17 4.89
C GLY A 371 -16.97 17.80 3.99
N GLU A 372 -15.90 17.08 3.66
CA GLU A 372 -14.86 17.57 2.74
C GLU A 372 -15.32 17.58 1.27
N ILE A 373 -16.04 16.54 0.84
CA ILE A 373 -16.63 16.47 -0.51
C ILE A 373 -17.62 17.63 -0.67
N SER A 374 -18.56 17.79 0.27
CA SER A 374 -19.57 18.85 0.23
C SER A 374 -18.96 20.25 0.19
N ARG A 375 -17.94 20.53 1.02
CA ARG A 375 -17.25 21.84 1.03
C ARG A 375 -16.62 22.19 -0.31
N ARG A 376 -15.98 21.21 -0.96
CA ARG A 376 -15.33 21.43 -2.26
C ARG A 376 -16.32 21.69 -3.38
N PHE A 377 -17.53 21.11 -3.30
CA PHE A 377 -18.61 21.39 -4.25
C PHE A 377 -19.25 22.76 -4.06
N ASN A 378 -19.53 23.13 -2.81
CA ASN A 378 -20.17 24.41 -2.52
C ASN A 378 -19.25 25.60 -2.85
N HIS A 379 -17.93 25.46 -2.73
CA HIS A 379 -16.98 26.48 -3.21
C HIS A 379 -16.87 26.56 -4.74
N GLY A 380 -17.18 25.50 -5.48
CA GLY A 380 -17.23 25.53 -6.95
C GLY A 380 -18.45 26.26 -7.50
N ALA A 381 -19.57 26.25 -6.78
CA ALA A 381 -20.79 26.98 -7.14
C ALA A 381 -20.70 28.48 -6.82
N ALA A 382 -20.06 28.85 -5.71
CA ALA A 382 -19.91 30.24 -5.28
C ALA A 382 -18.92 31.07 -6.12
N ASN A 383 -18.05 30.41 -6.90
CA ASN A 383 -17.04 31.05 -7.76
C ASN A 383 -17.40 31.01 -9.26
N ARG A 384 -18.63 30.61 -9.63
CA ARG A 384 -19.11 30.83 -11.00
C ARG A 384 -19.42 32.33 -11.15
N PRO A 385 -18.82 33.05 -12.12
CA PRO A 385 -19.31 34.38 -12.45
C PRO A 385 -20.80 34.25 -12.81
N PRO A 386 -21.65 35.22 -12.40
CA PRO A 386 -23.05 35.21 -12.78
C PRO A 386 -23.12 35.11 -14.32
N ALA A 387 -23.97 34.21 -14.81
CA ALA A 387 -24.18 34.03 -16.24
C ALA A 387 -24.53 35.40 -16.85
N ASP A 388 -23.76 35.80 -17.86
CA ASP A 388 -23.91 37.08 -18.55
C ASP A 388 -25.38 37.30 -18.92
N THR A 389 -25.97 38.32 -18.32
CA THR A 389 -27.26 38.86 -18.72
C THR A 389 -27.14 39.29 -20.17
N PRO A 390 -28.03 38.85 -21.09
CA PRO A 390 -27.92 39.25 -22.48
C PRO A 390 -28.07 40.77 -22.60
N PHE A 391 -27.03 41.40 -23.16
CA PHE A 391 -27.06 42.78 -23.60
C PHE A 391 -28.20 42.95 -24.62
N SER A 392 -29.27 43.62 -24.20
CA SER A 392 -30.13 44.33 -25.14
C SER A 392 -29.41 45.62 -25.55
N GLN A 393 -29.18 45.79 -26.83
CA GLN A 393 -28.71 47.01 -27.47
C GLN A 393 -29.63 47.33 -28.66
N PRO A 394 -29.71 48.60 -29.07
CA PRO A 394 -30.67 49.60 -28.58
C PRO A 394 -32.04 49.57 -29.25
#